data_AF-F3G859-F1
#
_entry.id   AF-F3G859-F1
#
_cell.length_a   1.000
_cell.length_b   1.000
_cell.length_c   1.000
_cell.angle_alpha   90.00
_cell.angle_beta   90.00
_cell.angle_gamma   90.00
#
_symmetry.space_group_name_H-M   'P 1'
#
loop_
_entity.id
_entity.type
_entity.pdbx_description
1 polymer ?
#
loop_
_entity_poly.entity_id
_entity_poly.type
_entity_poly.pdbx_seq_one_letter_code
_entity_poly.pdbx_strand_id
1 'polypeptide(L)' 'MALLPDWLASASLRDGRLVRWLPDWEIKTSQESGAVWFVYPPKRIVSSKVRCFIDFIAERVVDPPVWQQ' A
#
# COMPACT_ATOMS: atom_id res chain seq x y z
N MET A 1 17.18 13.00 -2.52
CA MET A 1 16.53 11.96 -3.32
C MET A 1 16.19 10.79 -2.43
N ALA A 2 14.99 10.23 -2.55
CA ALA A 2 14.51 9.14 -1.69
C ALA A 2 13.63 8.17 -2.49
N LEU A 3 13.65 6.90 -2.09
CA LEU A 3 12.69 5.89 -2.54
C LEU A 3 11.53 5.87 -1.54
N LEU A 4 10.35 6.25 -2.00
CA LEU A 4 9.15 6.36 -1.16
C LEU A 4 8.06 5.43 -1.70
N PRO A 5 7.23 4.83 -0.83
CA PRO A 5 6.06 4.11 -1.28
C PRO A 5 5.01 5.07 -1.88
N ASP A 6 4.26 4.59 -2.86
CA ASP A 6 3.29 5.39 -3.62
C ASP A 6 2.23 6.06 -2.74
N TRP A 7 1.73 5.37 -1.72
CA TRP A 7 0.73 5.93 -0.80
C TRP A 7 1.20 7.18 -0.08
N LEU A 8 2.52 7.31 0.15
CA LEU A 8 3.11 8.48 0.80
C LEU A 8 3.44 9.59 -0.21
N ALA A 9 3.90 9.21 -1.41
CA ALA A 9 4.34 10.18 -2.42
C ALA A 9 3.20 10.77 -3.26
N SER A 10 2.10 10.03 -3.42
CA SER A 10 0.98 10.37 -4.34
C SER A 10 0.48 11.81 -4.23
N ALA A 11 0.18 12.30 -3.02
CA ALA A 11 -0.31 13.66 -2.81
C ALA A 11 0.71 14.71 -3.28
N SER A 12 1.97 14.57 -2.88
CA SER A 12 3.02 15.52 -3.25
C SER A 12 3.41 15.44 -4.73
N LEU A 13 3.26 14.27 -5.37
CA LEU A 13 3.41 14.12 -6.82
C LEU A 13 2.27 14.83 -7.57
N ARG A 14 1.01 14.68 -7.12
CA ARG A 14 -0.14 15.38 -7.68
C ARG A 14 -0.05 16.90 -7.50
N ASP A 15 0.44 17.37 -6.36
CA ASP A 15 0.66 18.79 -6.08
C ASP A 15 1.90 19.38 -6.79
N GLY A 16 2.69 18.58 -7.50
CA GLY A 16 3.93 19.01 -8.17
C GLY A 16 5.09 19.35 -7.21
N ARG A 17 4.96 19.04 -5.92
CA ARG A 17 6.02 19.21 -4.91
C ARG A 17 7.09 18.13 -4.97
N LEU A 18 6.75 16.98 -5.56
CA LEU A 18 7.68 15.90 -5.90
C LEU A 18 7.67 15.65 -7.41
N VAL A 19 8.79 15.16 -7.93
CA VAL A 19 8.93 14.72 -9.32
C VAL A 19 9.46 13.29 -9.36
N ARG A 20 8.95 12.48 -10.29
CA ARG A 20 9.47 11.13 -10.55
C ARG A 20 10.75 11.24 -11.37
N TRP A 21 11.88 10.83 -10.81
CA TRP A 21 13.19 11.04 -11.43
C TRP A 21 13.55 10.01 -12.50
N LEU A 22 13.18 8.74 -12.30
CA LEU A 22 13.50 7.62 -13.18
C LEU A 22 12.20 6.96 -13.66
N PRO A 23 11.44 7.61 -14.55
CA PRO A 23 10.12 7.12 -14.96
C PRO A 23 10.18 5.78 -15.72
N ASP A 24 11.28 5.53 -16.42
CA ASP A 24 11.47 4.33 -17.24
C ASP A 24 12.04 3.14 -16.46
N TRP A 25 12.32 3.33 -15.18
CA TRP A 25 12.90 2.30 -14.32
C TRP A 25 11.83 1.72 -13.40
N GLU A 26 11.75 0.38 -13.37
CA GLU A 26 10.91 -0.37 -12.45
C GLU A 26 11.74 -0.80 -11.25
N ILE A 27 11.40 -0.31 -10.06
CA ILE A 27 12.13 -0.61 -8.83
C ILE A 27 11.54 -1.88 -8.21
N LYS A 28 12.31 -2.97 -8.23
CA LYS A 28 11.95 -4.24 -7.59
C LYS A 28 12.76 -4.41 -6.31
N THR A 29 12.11 -4.19 -5.16
CA THR A 29 12.75 -4.35 -3.84
C THR A 29 12.89 -5.83 -3.44
N SER A 30 12.10 -6.71 -4.05
CA SER A 30 12.09 -8.15 -3.87
C SER A 30 11.68 -8.85 -5.16
N GLN A 31 11.87 -10.17 -5.25
CA GLN A 31 11.35 -10.99 -6.34
C GLN A 31 9.81 -10.91 -6.44
N GLU A 32 9.15 -10.73 -5.28
CA GLU A 32 7.71 -10.53 -5.15
C GLU A 32 7.36 -9.04 -5.19
N SER A 33 6.16 -8.71 -5.69
CA SER A 33 5.56 -7.38 -5.54
C SER A 33 5.41 -7.04 -4.05
N GLY A 34 5.66 -5.77 -3.69
CA GLY A 34 5.49 -5.32 -2.31
C GLY A 34 4.05 -5.52 -1.82
N ALA A 35 3.87 -6.04 -0.61
CA ALA A 35 2.56 -6.35 -0.03
C ALA A 35 2.37 -5.69 1.34
N VAL A 36 1.11 -5.40 1.68
CA VAL A 36 0.70 -4.93 3.02
C VAL A 36 0.05 -6.09 3.76
N TRP A 37 0.50 -6.35 4.99
CA TRP A 37 0.06 -7.51 5.78
C TRP A 37 -0.73 -7.09 7.01
N PHE A 38 -1.86 -7.76 7.27
CA PHE A 38 -2.50 -7.72 8.58
C PHE A 38 -1.83 -8.73 9.52
N VAL A 39 -1.19 -8.23 10.57
CA VAL A 39 -0.53 -9.09 11.57
C VAL A 39 -1.34 -9.08 12.87
N TYR A 40 -1.69 -10.25 13.36
CA TYR A 40 -2.38 -10.44 14.63
C TYR A 40 -1.92 -11.74 15.32
N PRO A 41 -1.98 -11.83 16.66
CA PRO A 41 -1.55 -13.02 17.38
C PRO A 41 -2.31 -14.27 16.91
N PRO A 42 -1.64 -15.43 16.84
CA PRO A 42 -2.29 -16.68 16.47
C PRO A 42 -3.38 -17.01 17.49
N LYS A 43 -4.63 -17.09 17.02
CA LYS A 43 -5.79 -17.49 17.80
C LYS A 43 -6.55 -18.57 17.05
N ARG A 44 -7.09 -19.55 17.78
CA ARG A 44 -7.92 -20.62 17.21
C ARG A 44 -9.16 -20.07 16.49
N ILE A 45 -9.67 -18.93 16.95
CA ILE A 45 -10.79 -18.19 16.34
C ILE A 45 -10.42 -16.71 16.34
N VAL A 46 -10.40 -16.08 15.16
CA VAL A 46 -10.25 -14.63 15.02
C VAL A 46 -11.55 -13.98 15.49
N SER A 47 -11.46 -12.97 16.35
CA SER A 47 -12.64 -12.23 16.83
C SER A 47 -13.41 -11.63 15.65
N SER A 48 -14.75 -11.69 15.70
CA SER A 48 -15.60 -11.08 14.66
C SER A 48 -15.29 -9.60 14.42
N LYS A 49 -14.86 -8.87 15.47
CA LYS A 49 -14.45 -7.47 15.33
C LYS A 49 -13.17 -7.31 14.48
N VAL A 50 -12.21 -8.21 14.64
CA VAL A 50 -10.97 -8.19 13.85
C VAL A 50 -11.27 -8.56 12.40
N ARG A 51 -12.10 -9.58 12.16
CA ARG A 51 -12.52 -9.96 10.81
C ARG A 51 -13.27 -8.81 10.12
N CYS A 52 -14.26 -8.23 10.79
CA CYS A 52 -14.98 -7.06 10.28
C CYS A 52 -14.05 -5.88 9.95
N PHE A 53 -13.02 -5.63 10.78
CA PHE A 53 -12.03 -4.60 10.48
C PHE A 53 -11.16 -4.93 9.26
N ILE A 54 -10.69 -6.18 9.14
CA ILE A 54 -9.92 -6.64 7.98
C ILE A 54 -10.75 -6.47 6.70
N ASP A 55 -12.01 -6.93 6.74
CA ASP A 55 -12.93 -6.85 5.61
C ASP A 55 -13.17 -5.37 5.21
N PHE A 56 -13.42 -4.49 6.20
CA PHE A 56 -13.61 -3.06 5.98
C PHE A 56 -12.44 -2.36 5.29
N ILE A 57 -11.19 -2.72 5.66
CA ILE A 57 -10.00 -2.16 5.04
C ILE A 57 -9.73 -2.80 3.68
N ALA A 58 -9.92 -4.12 3.54
CA ALA A 58 -9.74 -4.83 2.28
C ALA A 58 -10.65 -4.27 1.18
N GLU A 59 -11.89 -3.90 1.51
CA GLU A 59 -12.82 -3.23 0.58
C GLU A 59 -12.33 -1.85 0.08
N ARG A 60 -11.41 -1.20 0.80
CA ARG A 60 -10.88 0.14 0.48
C ARG A 60 -9.52 0.10 -0.19
N VAL A 61 -8.78 -0.99 -0.02
CA VAL A 61 -7.50 -1.24 -0.68
C VAL A 61 -7.79 -2.11 -1.92
N VAL A 62 -8.34 -1.47 -2.95
CA VAL A 62 -8.69 -2.11 -4.24
C VAL A 62 -7.46 -2.10 -5.16
N ASP A 63 -7.43 -2.97 -6.18
CA ASP A 63 -6.43 -2.95 -7.25
C ASP A 63 -7.02 -2.25 -8.51
N PRO A 64 -6.47 -1.11 -8.99
CA PRO A 64 -5.34 -0.39 -8.44
C PRO A 64 -5.71 0.43 -7.20
N PRO A 65 -4.77 0.60 -6.25
CA PRO A 65 -5.03 1.30 -5.01
C PRO A 65 -5.38 2.76 -5.21
N VAL A 66 -6.20 3.29 -4.31
CA VAL A 66 -6.76 4.67 -4.35
C VAL A 66 -5.71 5.79 -4.45
N TRP A 67 -4.46 5.52 -4.09
CA TRP A 67 -3.35 6.48 -4.22
C TRP A 67 -2.64 6.44 -5.58
N GLN A 68 -2.94 5.45 -6.42
CA GLN A 68 -2.51 5.38 -7.82
C GLN A 68 -3.59 5.89 -8.81
N GLN A 69 -4.76 6.28 -8.29
CA GLN A 69 -5.79 7.04 -9.02
C GLN A 69 -5.48 8.53 -9.03
#